data_AF-A0A662SUX7-F1
#
_entry.id   AF-A0A662SUX7-F1
#
_cell.length_a   1.000
_cell.length_b   1.000
_cell.length_c   1.000
_cell.angle_alpha   90.00
_cell.angle_beta   90.00
_cell.angle_gamma   90.00
#
_symmetry.space_group_name_H-M   'P 1'
#
loop_
_entity.id
_entity.type
_entity.pdbx_description
1 polymer ?
#
loop_
_entity_poly.entity_id
_entity_poly.type
_entity_poly.pdbx_seq_one_letter_code
_entity_poly.pdbx_strand_id
1 'polypeptide(L)'
;MRKVVVQVRLPAKLVEMLDKLADEGYYSNRTEAIADAVRRLVEKYSGGGRIAKVVRLYQLGIKAKPVSIEVNPQEVRKALSDRFGTDNVDEIMAIIRRRSR
;
A
#
# COMPACT_ATOMS: atom_id res chain seq x y z
N MET A 1 -9.76 1.19 -25.61
CA MET A 1 -9.00 0.37 -24.63
C MET A 1 -9.48 -1.08 -24.74
N ARG A 2 -8.55 -2.04 -24.84
CA ARG A 2 -8.90 -3.47 -24.96
C ARG A 2 -9.48 -3.97 -23.63
N LYS A 3 -10.66 -4.61 -23.66
CA LYS A 3 -11.26 -5.27 -22.50
C LYS A 3 -10.92 -6.77 -22.51
N VAL A 4 -10.68 -7.35 -21.35
CA VAL A 4 -10.41 -8.79 -21.17
C VAL A 4 -11.35 -9.31 -20.08
N VAL A 5 -11.95 -10.47 -20.30
CA VAL A 5 -12.79 -11.13 -19.30
C VAL A 5 -11.88 -11.86 -18.31
N VAL A 6 -12.06 -11.57 -17.02
CA VAL A 6 -11.37 -12.25 -15.92
C VAL A 6 -12.44 -12.90 -15.04
N GLN A 7 -12.39 -14.22 -14.92
CA GLN A 7 -13.31 -14.97 -14.05
C GLN A 7 -12.64 -15.23 -12.70
N VAL A 8 -13.29 -14.80 -11.61
CA VAL A 8 -12.77 -14.92 -10.24
C VAL A 8 -13.81 -15.55 -9.31
N ARG A 9 -13.35 -16.20 -8.24
CA ARG A 9 -14.21 -16.64 -7.14
C ARG A 9 -14.04 -15.68 -5.97
N LEU A 10 -15.13 -15.09 -5.52
CA LEU A 10 -15.16 -14.16 -4.38
C LEU A 10 -16.10 -14.71 -3.30
N PRO A 11 -15.82 -14.42 -2.01
CA PRO A 11 -16.77 -14.65 -0.93
C PRO A 11 -18.11 -13.97 -1.23
N ALA A 12 -19.23 -14.67 -0.99
CA ALA A 12 -20.58 -14.18 -1.26
C ALA A 12 -20.83 -12.79 -0.65
N LYS A 13 -20.41 -12.61 0.61
CA LYS A 13 -20.52 -11.33 1.32
C LYS A 13 -19.84 -10.15 0.61
N LEU A 14 -18.71 -10.38 -0.08
CA LEU A 14 -18.07 -9.31 -0.84
C LEU A 14 -18.86 -8.97 -2.10
N VAL A 15 -19.47 -9.97 -2.75
CA VAL A 15 -20.33 -9.73 -3.91
C VAL A 15 -21.58 -8.94 -3.49
N GLU A 16 -22.21 -9.29 -2.37
CA GLU A 16 -23.34 -8.55 -1.80
C GLU A 16 -22.98 -7.09 -1.46
N MET A 17 -21.77 -6.85 -0.94
CA MET A 17 -21.30 -5.48 -0.69
C MET A 17 -21.08 -4.70 -1.99
N LEU A 18 -20.59 -5.35 -3.06
CA LEU A 18 -20.45 -4.71 -4.37
C LEU A 18 -21.82 -4.39 -4.99
N ASP A 19 -22.80 -5.28 -4.81
CA ASP A 19 -24.19 -5.05 -5.25
C ASP A 19 -24.77 -3.83 -4.58
N LYS A 20 -24.65 -3.76 -3.26
CA LYS A 20 -25.13 -2.61 -2.49
C LYS A 20 -24.54 -1.28 -2.98
N LEU A 21 -23.25 -1.26 -3.30
CA LEU A 21 -22.61 -0.06 -3.85
C LEU A 21 -23.16 0.33 -5.23
N ALA A 22 -23.54 -0.65 -6.05
CA ALA A 22 -24.16 -0.38 -7.35
C ALA A 22 -25.61 0.09 -7.19
N ASP A 23 -26.37 -0.54 -6.30
CA ASP A 23 -27.77 -0.19 -5.99
C ASP A 23 -27.88 1.23 -5.39
N GLU A 24 -26.91 1.63 -4.58
CA GLU A 24 -26.79 2.99 -4.03
C GLU A 24 -26.30 4.03 -5.08
N GLY A 25 -25.96 3.60 -6.30
CA GLY A 25 -25.56 4.47 -7.40
C GLY A 25 -24.11 4.94 -7.37
N TYR A 26 -23.26 4.40 -6.48
CA TYR A 26 -21.83 4.71 -6.47
C TYR A 26 -21.10 4.16 -7.71
N TYR A 27 -21.61 3.06 -8.26
CA TYR A 27 -21.10 2.44 -9.47
C TYR A 27 -22.26 1.96 -10.34
N SER A 28 -22.07 1.96 -11.66
CA SER A 28 -23.09 1.54 -12.63
C SER A 28 -23.29 0.01 -12.63
N ASN A 29 -22.26 -0.75 -12.22
CA ASN A 29 -22.29 -2.22 -12.12
C ASN A 29 -21.07 -2.75 -11.35
N ARG A 30 -21.09 -4.06 -11.03
CA ARG A 30 -19.98 -4.79 -10.39
C ARG A 30 -18.64 -4.63 -11.12
N THR A 31 -18.64 -4.65 -12.45
CA THR A 31 -17.40 -4.57 -13.25
C THR A 31 -16.70 -3.24 -13.02
N GLU A 32 -17.45 -2.14 -12.98
CA GLU A 32 -16.92 -0.82 -12.69
C GLU A 32 -16.32 -0.74 -11.28
N ALA A 33 -17.06 -1.23 -10.27
CA ALA A 33 -16.60 -1.26 -8.89
C ALA A 33 -15.31 -2.11 -8.74
N ILE A 34 -15.26 -3.28 -9.36
CA ILE A 34 -14.08 -4.16 -9.34
C ILE A 34 -12.90 -3.49 -10.07
N ALA A 35 -13.14 -2.87 -11.22
CA ALA A 35 -12.09 -2.17 -11.97
C ALA A 35 -11.49 -1.02 -11.15
N ASP A 36 -12.32 -0.22 -10.48
CA ASP A 36 -11.87 0.86 -9.60
C ASP A 36 -11.07 0.32 -8.40
N ALA A 37 -11.55 -0.75 -7.77
CA ALA A 37 -10.85 -1.40 -6.66
C ALA A 37 -9.46 -1.91 -7.09
N VAL A 38 -9.36 -2.56 -8.26
CA VAL A 38 -8.08 -3.03 -8.82
C VAL A 38 -7.17 -1.85 -9.17
N ARG A 39 -7.70 -0.78 -9.77
CA ARG A 39 -6.93 0.43 -10.08
C ARG A 39 -6.32 1.04 -8.82
N ARG A 40 -7.13 1.26 -7.78
CA ARG A 40 -6.66 1.78 -6.48
C ARG A 40 -5.62 0.86 -5.84
N LEU A 41 -5.80 -0.46 -5.97
CA LEU A 41 -4.83 -1.44 -5.49
C LEU A 41 -3.49 -1.29 -6.23
N VAL A 42 -3.53 -1.20 -7.56
CA VAL A 42 -2.33 -1.01 -8.37
C VAL A 42 -1.65 0.30 -8.02
N GLU A 43 -2.38 1.41 -7.93
CA GLU A 43 -1.86 2.73 -7.55
C GLU A 43 -1.18 2.70 -6.17
N LYS A 44 -1.80 2.02 -5.20
CA LYS A 44 -1.24 1.85 -3.85
C LYS A 44 0.12 1.14 -3.86
N TYR A 45 0.35 0.23 -4.81
CA TYR A 45 1.57 -0.59 -4.86
C TYR A 45 2.55 -0.23 -5.99
N SER A 46 2.16 0.60 -6.96
CA SER A 46 3.01 1.00 -8.08
C SER A 46 3.95 2.16 -7.73
N GLY A 47 3.55 3.01 -6.77
CA GLY A 47 4.37 4.16 -6.35
C GLY A 47 5.55 3.77 -5.45
N GLY A 48 6.66 4.51 -5.54
CA GLY A 48 7.84 4.36 -4.69
C GLY A 48 8.81 3.28 -5.19
N GLY A 49 10.07 3.66 -5.39
CA GLY A 49 11.11 2.77 -5.94
C GLY A 49 11.39 1.51 -5.12
N ARG A 50 12.43 0.76 -5.50
CA ARG A 50 12.77 -0.56 -4.91
C ARG A 50 12.76 -0.58 -3.37
N ILE A 51 13.29 0.46 -2.72
CA ILE A 51 13.31 0.59 -1.26
C ILE A 51 11.90 0.68 -0.67
N ALA A 52 11.05 1.54 -1.23
CA ALA A 52 9.68 1.72 -0.76
C ALA A 52 8.81 0.46 -0.94
N LYS A 53 9.17 -0.40 -1.90
CA LYS A 53 8.58 -1.74 -2.04
C LYS A 53 9.03 -2.68 -0.92
N VAL A 54 10.32 -2.71 -0.60
CA VAL A 54 10.86 -3.53 0.52
C VAL A 54 10.23 -3.14 1.84
N VAL A 55 10.17 -1.84 2.15
CA VAL A 55 9.55 -1.33 3.38
C VAL A 55 8.08 -1.74 3.49
N ARG A 56 7.31 -1.64 2.40
CA ARG A 56 5.90 -2.09 2.37
C ARG A 56 5.76 -3.59 2.61
N LEU A 57 6.57 -4.41 1.95
CA LEU A 57 6.54 -5.86 2.14
C LEU A 57 6.86 -6.23 3.60
N TYR A 58 7.86 -5.56 4.19
CA TYR A 58 8.18 -5.72 5.60
C TYR A 58 7.01 -5.38 6.53
N GLN A 59 6.32 -4.26 6.29
CA GLN A 59 5.13 -3.86 7.05
C GLN A 59 3.97 -4.87 6.94
N LEU A 60 3.89 -5.62 5.84
CA LEU A 60 2.90 -6.68 5.64
C LEU A 60 3.33 -8.04 6.23
N GLY A 61 4.50 -8.12 6.89
CA GLY A 61 5.07 -9.38 7.37
C GLY A 61 5.58 -10.30 6.25
N ILE A 62 5.73 -9.78 5.03
CA ILE A 62 6.19 -10.53 3.86
C ILE A 62 7.71 -10.39 3.74
N LYS A 63 8.42 -11.51 3.67
CA LYS A 63 9.87 -11.52 3.46
C LYS A 63 10.19 -11.05 2.03
N ALA A 64 10.70 -9.82 1.92
CA ALA A 64 11.12 -9.25 0.64
C ALA A 64 12.46 -9.83 0.16
N LYS A 65 12.70 -9.80 -1.16
CA LYS A 65 14.07 -9.98 -1.67
C LYS A 65 14.94 -8.83 -1.14
N PRO A 66 16.17 -9.12 -0.68
CA PRO A 66 17.08 -8.08 -0.24
C PRO A 66 17.38 -7.13 -1.40
N VAL A 67 17.43 -5.83 -1.09
CA VAL A 67 17.83 -4.78 -2.01
C VAL A 67 19.10 -4.16 -1.46
N SER A 68 20.15 -4.18 -2.27
CA SER A 68 21.40 -3.48 -1.93
C SER A 68 21.19 -1.98 -2.08
N ILE A 69 21.56 -1.25 -1.04
CA ILE A 69 21.62 0.21 -1.02
C ILE A 69 22.94 0.62 -0.39
N GLU A 70 23.65 1.49 -1.09
CA GLU A 70 24.79 2.21 -0.50
C GLU A 70 24.26 3.44 0.21
N VAL A 71 24.62 3.56 1.48
CA VAL A 71 24.19 4.68 2.33
C VAL A 71 25.35 5.10 3.21
N ASN A 72 25.54 6.42 3.34
CA ASN A 72 26.47 7.00 4.29
C ASN A 72 25.80 7.05 5.69
N PRO A 73 26.34 6.36 6.72
CA PRO A 73 25.72 6.32 8.04
C PRO A 73 25.54 7.70 8.70
N GLN A 74 26.45 8.64 8.43
CA GLN A 74 26.39 10.00 8.98
C GLN A 74 25.21 10.78 8.36
N GLU A 75 25.04 10.69 7.05
CA GLU A 75 23.94 11.34 6.34
C GLU A 75 22.58 10.76 6.76
N VAL A 76 22.52 9.44 6.98
CA VAL A 76 21.29 8.78 7.46
C VAL A 76 20.91 9.29 8.85
N ARG A 77 21.84 9.31 9.82
CA ARG A 77 21.55 9.82 11.17
C ARG A 77 21.08 11.26 11.13
N LYS A 78 21.77 12.11 10.37
CA LYS A 78 21.38 13.51 10.19
C LYS A 78 19.96 13.63 9.61
N ALA A 79 19.65 12.89 8.55
CA ALA A 79 18.32 12.89 7.94
C ALA A 79 17.22 12.38 8.89
N LEU A 80 17.52 11.41 9.75
CA LEU A 80 16.58 10.93 10.77
C LEU A 80 16.33 12.00 11.83
N SER A 81 17.38 12.61 12.38
CA SER A 81 17.27 13.70 13.34
C SER A 81 16.51 14.90 12.77
N ASP A 82 16.84 15.33 11.55
CA ASP A 82 16.18 16.46 10.89
C ASP A 82 14.68 16.20 10.67
N ARG A 83 14.29 14.95 10.39
CA ARG A 83 12.90 14.60 10.07
C ARG A 83 12.05 14.23 11.27
N PHE A 84 12.63 13.57 12.27
CA PHE A 84 11.91 12.99 13.40
C PHE A 84 12.29 13.62 14.76
N GLY A 85 13.29 14.50 14.79
CA GLY A 85 13.83 15.10 16.02
C GLY A 85 14.75 14.17 16.83
N THR A 86 15.05 12.98 16.30
CA THR A 86 15.84 11.93 16.95
C THR A 86 16.39 10.98 15.88
N ASP A 87 17.56 10.37 16.12
CA ASP A 87 18.10 9.26 15.33
C ASP A 87 17.89 7.90 16.02
N ASN A 88 17.21 7.87 17.18
CA ASN A 88 16.84 6.65 17.88
C ASN A 88 15.72 5.91 17.14
N VAL A 89 16.02 4.71 16.65
CA VAL A 89 15.09 3.90 15.84
C VAL A 89 13.79 3.59 16.57
N ASP A 90 13.82 3.27 17.86
CA ASP A 90 12.62 2.89 18.61
C ASP A 90 11.66 4.08 18.79
N GLU A 91 12.22 5.27 19.07
CA GLU A 91 11.45 6.52 19.15
C GLU A 91 10.83 6.88 17.81
N ILE A 92 11.60 6.79 16.72
CA ILE A 92 11.11 7.01 15.35
C ILE A 92 9.95 6.06 15.03
N MET A 93 10.09 4.78 15.37
CA MET A 93 9.04 3.78 15.15
C MET A 93 7.79 4.04 16.00
N ALA A 94 7.92 4.64 17.18
CA ALA A 94 6.78 5.08 17.98
C ALA A 94 6.05 6.28 17.33
N ILE A 95 6.80 7.27 16.82
CA ILE A 95 6.26 8.44 16.10
C ILE A 95 5.50 8.00 14.85
N ILE A 96 6.10 7.12 14.03
CA ILE A 96 5.48 6.60 12.81
C ILE A 96 4.17 5.86 13.12
N ARG A 97 4.17 5.01 14.16
CA ARG A 97 2.97 4.24 14.54
C ARG A 97 1.85 5.12 15.10
N ARG A 98 2.17 6.20 15.82
CA ARG A 98 1.15 7.17 16.28
C ARG A 98 0.49 7.92 15.13
N ARG A 99 1.23 8.31 14.10
CA ARG A 99 0.69 9.01 12.93
C ARG A 99 -0.22 8.16 12.03
N SER A 100 -0.19 6.84 12.19
CA SER A 100 -1.01 5.90 11.42
C SER A 100 -2.36 5.57 12.09
N ARG A 101 -2.63 6.08 13.29
CA ARG A 101 -3.93 6.02 13.96
C ARG A 101 -4.64 7.36 13.80
#